data_AF-A0A7C6J8Q4-F1
#
_entry.id   AF-A0A7C6J8Q4-F1
#
_cell.length_a   1.000
_cell.length_b   1.000
_cell.length_c   1.000
_cell.angle_alpha   90.00
_cell.angle_beta   90.00
_cell.angle_gamma   90.00
#
_symmetry.space_group_name_H-M   'P 1'
#
loop_
_entity.id
_entity.type
_entity.pdbx_description
1 polymer ?
#
loop_
_entity_poly.entity_id
_entity_poly.type
_entity_poly.pdbx_seq_one_letter_code
_entity_poly.pdbx_strand_id
1 'polypeptide(L)'
;DSVGLGLKLDERYHGLELPSKFKMGVSGCANSCGENHFRDVGVMGTPKGFRLMAGGNGGVTPRIAQTLYDGLDEGQVMEKIDKIIKVYAEGAKKHERLGKFIERIGLEEFKGKLEE
;
A
#
# COMPACT_ATOMS: atom_id res chain seq x y z
N ASP A 1 -15.52 8.39 -1.22
CA ASP A 1 -16.22 7.18 -0.73
C ASP A 1 -15.19 6.06 -0.61
N SER A 2 -15.11 5.39 0.54
CA SER A 2 -14.14 4.31 0.76
C SER A 2 -14.55 2.98 0.14
N VAL A 3 -15.85 2.71 0.00
CA VAL A 3 -16.34 1.45 -0.58
C VAL A 3 -16.08 1.46 -2.09
N GLY A 4 -16.45 2.54 -2.77
CA GLY A 4 -16.17 2.73 -4.19
C GLY A 4 -14.68 2.65 -4.51
N LEU A 5 -13.81 3.27 -3.70
CA LEU A 5 -12.36 3.14 -3.87
C LEU A 5 -11.90 1.69 -3.71
N GLY A 6 -12.41 0.97 -2.69
CA GLY A 6 -12.10 -0.45 -2.51
C GLY A 6 -12.46 -1.31 -3.72
N LEU A 7 -13.63 -1.07 -4.32
CA LEU A 7 -14.07 -1.78 -5.53
C LEU A 7 -13.17 -1.47 -6.74
N LYS A 8 -12.77 -0.21 -6.94
CA LYS A 8 -11.85 0.18 -8.03
C LYS A 8 -10.47 -0.46 -7.87
N LEU A 9 -9.97 -0.59 -6.64
CA LEU A 9 -8.71 -1.29 -6.37
C LEU A 9 -8.81 -2.78 -6.69
N ASP A 10 -9.92 -3.43 -6.32
CA ASP A 10 -10.14 -4.83 -6.65
C ASP A 10 -10.23 -5.01 -8.17
N GLU A 11 -11.08 -4.26 -8.87
CA GLU A 11 -11.21 -4.33 -10.34
C GLU A 11 -9.87 -4.17 -11.07
N ARG A 12 -9.00 -3.27 -10.59
CA ARG A 12 -7.73 -2.96 -11.24
C ARG A 12 -6.61 -3.95 -10.94
N TYR A 13 -6.53 -4.46 -9.70
CA TYR A 13 -5.34 -5.19 -9.22
C TYR A 13 -5.62 -6.66 -8.88
N HIS A 14 -6.89 -7.08 -8.90
CA HIS A 14 -7.24 -8.47 -8.68
C HIS A 14 -6.54 -9.40 -9.69
N GLY A 15 -5.95 -10.48 -9.19
CA GLY A 15 -5.29 -11.49 -10.02
C GLY A 15 -3.92 -11.09 -10.57
N LEU A 16 -3.38 -9.91 -10.22
CA LEU A 16 -2.02 -9.54 -10.63
C LEU A 16 -0.96 -10.48 -10.04
N GLU A 17 -0.07 -10.95 -10.89
CA GLU A 17 1.08 -11.74 -10.47
C GLU A 17 2.15 -10.82 -9.88
N LEU A 18 2.42 -11.00 -8.58
CA LEU A 18 3.43 -10.26 -7.85
C LEU A 18 4.43 -11.22 -7.19
N PRO A 19 5.62 -10.74 -6.80
CA PRO A 19 6.67 -11.59 -6.21
C PRO A 19 6.22 -12.41 -5.00
N SER A 20 5.21 -11.93 -4.26
CA SER A 20 4.56 -12.62 -3.14
C SER A 20 3.13 -12.10 -2.96
N LYS A 21 2.36 -12.73 -2.06
CA LYS A 21 0.99 -12.29 -1.74
C LYS A 21 0.96 -10.83 -1.33
N PHE A 22 -0.01 -10.09 -1.85
CA PHE A 22 -0.15 -8.66 -1.67
C PHE A 22 -1.56 -8.35 -1.15
N LYS A 23 -1.64 -7.69 0.01
CA LYS A 23 -2.91 -7.36 0.66
C LYS A 23 -3.11 -5.87 0.69
N MET A 24 -4.31 -5.46 0.30
CA MET A 24 -4.74 -4.07 0.35
C MET A 24 -5.89 -3.91 1.35
N GLY A 25 -6.02 -2.73 1.93
CA GLY A 25 -7.18 -2.41 2.76
C GLY A 25 -7.53 -0.94 2.63
N VAL A 26 -8.83 -0.66 2.58
CA VAL A 26 -9.38 0.70 2.53
C VAL A 26 -10.33 0.89 3.72
N SER A 27 -10.16 1.99 4.45
CA SER A 27 -11.12 2.42 5.48
C SER A 27 -11.47 3.88 5.26
N GLY A 28 -12.72 4.25 5.53
CA GLY A 28 -13.19 5.64 5.39
C GLY A 28 -12.77 6.57 6.53
N CYS A 29 -12.26 6.04 7.64
CA CYS A 29 -11.88 6.83 8.82
C CYS A 29 -10.74 6.17 9.62
N ALA A 30 -10.29 6.90 10.65
CA ALA A 30 -9.19 6.48 11.54
C ALA A 30 -9.48 5.21 12.36
N ASN A 31 -10.74 4.76 12.46
CA ASN A 31 -11.06 3.47 13.12
C ASN A 31 -10.42 2.27 12.41
N SER A 32 -10.03 2.41 11.14
CA SER A 32 -9.18 1.44 10.44
C SER A 32 -9.75 0.01 10.46
N CYS A 33 -11.08 -0.15 10.30
CA CYS A 33 -11.73 -1.46 10.34
C CYS A 33 -11.21 -2.43 9.25
N GLY A 34 -10.65 -1.90 8.15
CA GLY A 34 -9.94 -2.67 7.13
C GLY A 34 -8.50 -3.06 7.49
N GLU A 35 -8.07 -2.81 8.72
CA GLU A 35 -6.73 -3.10 9.27
C GLU A 35 -5.60 -2.45 8.47
N ASN A 36 -5.78 -1.20 8.03
CA ASN A 36 -4.92 -0.56 7.02
C ASN A 36 -3.43 -0.53 7.41
N HIS A 37 -3.12 -0.50 8.70
CA HIS A 37 -1.75 -0.51 9.21
C HIS A 37 -1.02 -1.85 9.06
N PHE A 38 -1.73 -2.96 8.84
CA PHE A 38 -1.16 -4.30 8.72
C PHE A 38 -1.19 -4.87 7.29
N ARG A 39 -1.72 -4.08 6.35
CA ARG A 39 -1.78 -4.42 4.92
C ARG A 39 -0.48 -4.06 4.23
N ASP A 40 -0.16 -4.75 3.14
CA ASP A 40 0.99 -4.37 2.30
C ASP A 40 0.79 -2.94 1.79
N VAL A 41 -0.45 -2.59 1.40
CA VAL A 41 -0.90 -1.21 1.16
C VAL A 41 -2.17 -0.91 1.95
N GLY A 42 -2.16 0.20 2.68
CA GLY A 42 -3.30 0.68 3.47
C GLY A 42 -3.74 2.07 3.05
N VAL A 43 -5.03 2.23 2.76
CA VAL A 43 -5.66 3.54 2.47
C VAL A 43 -6.63 3.90 3.59
N MET A 44 -6.45 5.06 4.21
CA MET A 44 -7.29 5.53 5.31
C MET A 44 -7.85 6.91 5.00
N GLY A 45 -9.16 7.08 5.08
CA GLY A 45 -9.82 8.37 4.96
C GLY A 45 -9.50 9.29 6.13
N THR A 46 -9.24 10.54 5.82
CA THR A 46 -8.99 11.65 6.75
C THR A 46 -9.83 12.87 6.34
N PRO A 47 -9.97 13.89 7.19
CA PRO A 47 -10.68 15.12 6.80
C PRO A 47 -10.07 15.86 5.60
N LYS A 48 -8.80 15.56 5.26
CA LYS A 48 -8.06 16.23 4.17
C LYS A 48 -7.95 15.36 2.90
N GLY A 49 -8.57 14.19 2.85
CA GLY A 49 -8.44 13.23 1.76
C GLY A 49 -8.08 11.84 2.28
N PHE A 50 -7.15 11.16 1.61
CA PHE A 50 -6.70 9.83 1.97
C PHE A 50 -5.23 9.81 2.38
N ARG A 51 -4.94 9.04 3.43
CA ARG A 51 -3.60 8.66 3.85
C ARG A 51 -3.25 7.31 3.23
N LEU A 52 -2.11 7.26 2.56
CA LEU A 52 -1.58 6.05 1.93
C LEU A 52 -0.35 5.55 2.71
N MET A 53 -0.40 4.27 3.08
CA MET A 53 0.63 3.60 3.86
C MET A 53 1.09 2.33 3.15
N ALA A 54 2.34 1.92 3.37
CA ALA A 54 2.90 0.72 2.75
C ALA A 54 3.80 -0.09 3.70
N GLY A 55 3.92 -1.38 3.42
CA GLY A 55 4.86 -2.28 4.07
C GLY A 55 4.36 -2.95 5.34
N GLY A 56 3.07 -2.87 5.65
CA GLY A 56 2.48 -3.57 6.80
C GLY A 56 2.43 -5.09 6.61
N ASN A 57 2.41 -5.81 7.72
CA ASN A 57 2.27 -7.27 7.71
C ASN A 57 1.61 -7.78 9.00
N GLY A 58 0.42 -8.36 8.90
CA GLY A 58 -0.24 -9.10 9.99
C GLY A 58 0.14 -10.59 10.06
N GLY A 59 1.36 -10.96 9.66
CA GLY A 59 1.84 -12.35 9.64
C GLY A 59 2.71 -12.71 10.84
N VAL A 60 3.49 -13.80 10.70
CA VAL A 60 4.41 -14.32 11.75
C VAL A 60 5.34 -13.25 12.31
N THR A 61 5.89 -12.41 11.44
CA THR A 61 6.66 -11.22 11.84
C THR A 61 5.79 -9.99 11.63
N PRO A 62 5.09 -9.51 12.68
CA PRO A 62 4.19 -8.37 12.56
C PRO A 62 4.97 -7.10 12.18
N ARG A 63 4.37 -6.28 11.33
CA ARG A 63 4.93 -4.98 10.91
C ARG A 63 3.81 -3.97 10.73
N ILE A 64 4.04 -2.77 11.24
CA ILE A 64 3.19 -1.61 10.98
C ILE A 64 3.63 -0.95 9.68
N ALA A 65 2.67 -0.65 8.82
CA ALA A 65 2.88 0.07 7.58
C ALA A 65 3.37 1.50 7.85
N GLN A 66 4.30 1.96 7.03
CA GLN A 66 4.82 3.32 7.08
C GLN A 66 3.93 4.24 6.25
N THR A 67 3.63 5.43 6.77
CA THR A 67 2.90 6.45 6.01
C THR A 67 3.81 7.01 4.93
N LEU A 68 3.34 6.98 3.68
CA LEU A 68 4.06 7.52 2.53
C LEU A 68 3.51 8.89 2.13
N TYR A 69 2.17 8.99 2.07
CA TYR A 69 1.47 10.19 1.63
C TYR A 69 0.23 10.43 2.48
N ASP A 70 -0.19 11.69 2.55
CA ASP A 70 -1.39 12.11 3.24
C ASP A 70 -2.11 13.21 2.45
N GLY A 71 -3.42 13.33 2.66
CA GLY A 71 -4.26 14.31 1.97
C GLY A 71 -4.42 14.06 0.46
N LEU A 72 -4.35 12.81 0.02
CA LEU A 72 -4.53 12.46 -1.40
C LEU A 72 -6.01 12.43 -1.79
N ASP A 73 -6.31 12.81 -3.03
CA ASP A 73 -7.59 12.47 -3.65
C ASP A 73 -7.60 11.02 -4.16
N GLU A 74 -8.77 10.55 -4.61
CA GLU A 74 -8.94 9.15 -5.06
C GLU A 74 -8.08 8.80 -6.28
N GLY A 75 -7.93 9.73 -7.23
CA GLY A 75 -7.12 9.52 -8.44
C GLY A 75 -5.63 9.44 -8.10
N GLN A 76 -5.17 10.33 -7.22
CA GLN A 76 -3.81 10.31 -6.70
C GLN A 76 -3.51 9.01 -5.94
N VAL A 77 -4.45 8.50 -5.13
CA VAL A 77 -4.27 7.20 -4.46
C VAL A 77 -4.03 6.09 -5.49
N MET A 78 -4.84 6.01 -6.54
CA MET A 78 -4.67 4.99 -7.60
C MET A 78 -3.30 5.11 -8.28
N GLU A 79 -2.90 6.32 -8.68
CA GLU A 79 -1.60 6.58 -9.31
C GLU A 79 -0.42 6.15 -8.41
N LYS A 80 -0.47 6.51 -7.12
CA LYS A 80 0.61 6.15 -6.18
C LYS A 80 0.66 4.65 -5.92
N ILE A 81 -0.48 3.97 -5.91
CA ILE A 81 -0.53 2.51 -5.78
C ILE A 81 0.06 1.83 -7.02
N ASP A 82 -0.23 2.32 -8.23
CA ASP A 82 0.39 1.80 -9.46
C ASP A 82 1.91 1.86 -9.37
N LYS A 83 2.45 3.00 -8.92
CA LYS A 83 3.90 3.17 -8.71
C LYS A 83 4.46 2.19 -7.66
N ILE A 84 3.78 2.04 -6.52
CA ILE A 84 4.19 1.09 -5.46
C ILE A 84 4.26 -0.33 -6.03
N ILE A 85 3.24 -0.75 -6.78
CA ILE A 85 3.17 -2.09 -7.37
C ILE A 85 4.30 -2.28 -8.39
N LYS A 86 4.53 -1.30 -9.26
CA LYS A 86 5.62 -1.35 -10.25
C LYS A 86 6.99 -1.51 -9.58
N VAL A 87 7.32 -0.61 -8.64
CA VAL A 87 8.61 -0.65 -7.93
C VAL A 87 8.79 -1.96 -7.17
N TYR A 88 7.72 -2.48 -6.57
CA TYR A 88 7.75 -3.77 -5.88
C TYR A 88 7.93 -4.94 -6.85
N ALA A 89 7.21 -4.97 -7.96
CA ALA A 89 7.29 -6.04 -8.95
C ALA A 89 8.68 -6.12 -9.60
N GLU A 90 9.30 -4.97 -9.87
CA GLU A 90 10.62 -4.87 -10.50
C GLU A 90 11.76 -5.12 -9.49
N GLY A 91 11.61 -4.69 -8.23
CA GLY A 91 12.70 -4.65 -7.25
C GLY A 91 12.73 -5.78 -6.21
N ALA A 92 11.62 -6.48 -5.99
CA ALA A 92 11.52 -7.51 -4.95
C ALA A 92 11.99 -8.88 -5.44
N LYS A 93 12.54 -9.66 -4.50
CA LYS A 93 12.95 -11.05 -4.75
C LYS A 93 11.73 -11.98 -4.75
N LYS A 94 11.87 -13.16 -5.37
CA LYS A 94 10.82 -14.19 -5.35
C LYS A 94 10.41 -14.53 -3.90
N HIS A 95 9.11 -14.52 -3.64
CA HIS A 95 8.46 -14.72 -2.33
C HIS A 95 8.77 -13.68 -1.25
N GLU A 96 9.44 -12.57 -1.59
CA GLU A 96 9.67 -11.44 -0.69
C GLU A 96 8.38 -10.61 -0.54
N ARG A 97 7.96 -10.30 0.69
CA ARG A 97 6.79 -9.44 0.95
C ARG A 97 7.18 -7.97 0.82
N LEU A 98 6.23 -7.09 0.47
CA LEU A 98 6.48 -5.65 0.31
C LEU A 98 7.18 -5.03 1.53
N GLY A 99 6.72 -5.36 2.74
CA GLY A 99 7.38 -4.89 3.95
C GLY A 99 8.86 -5.28 4.01
N LYS A 100 9.20 -6.54 3.69
CA LYS A 100 10.59 -7.03 3.71
C LYS A 100 11.44 -6.39 2.61
N PHE A 101 10.84 -6.15 1.46
CA PHE A 101 11.47 -5.42 0.38
C PHE A 101 11.86 -4.00 0.83
N ILE A 102 10.93 -3.24 1.40
CA ILE A 102 11.17 -1.87 1.92
C ILE A 102 12.27 -1.88 2.99
N GLU A 103 12.25 -2.87 3.90
CA GLU A 103 13.29 -3.01 4.92
C GLU A 103 14.67 -3.30 4.33
N ARG A 104 14.74 -4.12 3.27
CA ARG A 104 16.00 -4.46 2.61
C ARG A 104 16.63 -3.27 1.89
N ILE A 105 15.84 -2.47 1.17
CA ILE A 105 16.36 -1.34 0.39
C ILE A 105 16.42 -0.04 1.21
N GLY A 106 15.68 0.03 2.31
CA GLY A 106 15.51 1.23 3.13
C GLY A 106 14.29 2.04 2.69
N LEU A 107 13.62 2.67 3.66
CA LEU A 107 12.40 3.45 3.41
C LEU A 107 12.66 4.67 2.51
N GLU A 108 13.79 5.34 2.70
CA GLU A 108 14.13 6.55 1.93
C GLU A 108 14.45 6.21 0.46
N GLU A 109 15.19 5.13 0.22
CA GLU A 109 15.40 4.60 -1.14
C GLU A 109 14.07 4.19 -1.78
N PHE A 110 13.20 3.51 -1.04
CA PHE A 110 11.87 3.14 -1.54
C PHE A 110 11.05 4.37 -1.92
N LYS A 111 11.03 5.42 -1.09
CA LYS A 111 10.35 6.68 -1.41
C LYS A 111 10.95 7.37 -2.63
N GLY A 112 12.29 7.40 -2.76
CA GLY A 112 12.96 7.94 -3.94
C GLY A 112 12.49 7.28 -5.23
N LYS A 113 12.38 5.95 -5.24
CA LYS A 113 11.85 5.19 -6.39
C LYS A 113 10.37 5.48 -6.72
N LEU A 114 9.59 6.03 -5.80
CA LEU A 114 8.21 6.43 -6.07
C LEU A 114 8.10 7.84 -6.68
N GLU A 115 9.14 8.66 -6.52
CA GLU A 115 9.21 10.02 -7.08
C GLU A 115 9.75 10.02 -8.51
N GLU A 116 10.59 9.05 -8.85
CA GLU A 116 10.98 8.71 -10.24
C GLU A 116 9.77 8.31 -11.13
#